data_AF-K9XN05-F1
#
_entry.id   AF-K9XN05-F1
#
_cell.length_a   1.000
_cell.length_b   1.000
_cell.length_c   1.000
_cell.angle_alpha   90.00
_cell.angle_beta   90.00
_cell.angle_gamma   90.00
#
_symmetry.space_group_name_H-M   'P 1'
#
loop_
_entity.id
_entity.type
_entity.pdbx_description
1 polymer ?
#
loop_
_entity_poly.entity_id
_entity_poly.type
_entity_poly.pdbx_seq_one_letter_code
_entity_poly.pdbx_strand_id
1 'polypeptide(L)'
;MIEMIDTFVRFDTVLSQTAPKIASRLQPGLTADDIKKQIAAFSWALPQDIHDLYQWHNGLSGTSEKLNLAEKFLRLKGKWHGELAGRENEVHLLFEGRLIVAKFLPLEYALAGHRHLKLGKCLINLLPIAILNDSNTTIYCMIRLNAEPPTLYCANGTNLPPIRVTEVFLSTQLQFTGLSHLVALLTDCFEQGVQPPSISQKGQGIRAIDCEIDSVLFAQLLQQFRSKNITQ
;
A
#
# COMPACT_ATOMS: atom_id res chain seq x y z
N MET A 1 -21.15 2.14 4.37
CA MET A 1 -20.53 1.62 5.62
C MET A 1 -20.42 0.09 5.60
N ILE A 2 -21.46 -0.67 5.25
CA ILE A 2 -21.42 -2.15 5.17
C ILE A 2 -20.45 -2.66 4.07
N GLU A 3 -20.39 -1.96 2.93
CA GLU A 3 -19.63 -2.40 1.74
C GLU A 3 -18.12 -2.55 1.96
N MET A 4 -17.50 -1.73 2.83
CA MET A 4 -16.05 -1.76 3.03
C MET A 4 -15.61 -2.91 3.95
N ILE A 5 -16.37 -3.16 5.03
CA ILE A 5 -16.10 -4.28 5.93
C ILE A 5 -16.25 -5.59 5.15
N ASP A 6 -17.31 -5.74 4.35
CA ASP A 6 -17.52 -6.92 3.51
C ASP A 6 -16.38 -7.09 2.49
N THR A 7 -15.89 -5.98 1.92
CA THR A 7 -14.74 -5.99 1.00
C THR A 7 -13.47 -6.48 1.70
N PHE A 8 -13.18 -6.01 2.92
CA PHE A 8 -12.02 -6.47 3.69
C PHE A 8 -12.14 -7.93 4.12
N VAL A 9 -13.32 -8.38 4.55
CA VAL A 9 -13.57 -9.79 4.92
C VAL A 9 -13.39 -10.71 3.72
N ARG A 10 -13.91 -10.32 2.54
CA ARG A 10 -13.70 -11.08 1.30
C ARG A 10 -12.22 -11.11 0.95
N PHE A 11 -11.53 -9.97 1.02
CA PHE A 11 -10.11 -9.91 0.72
C PHE A 11 -9.28 -10.79 1.65
N ASP A 12 -9.54 -10.76 2.95
CA ASP A 12 -8.85 -11.60 3.94
C ASP A 12 -9.05 -13.09 3.67
N THR A 13 -10.27 -13.48 3.31
CA THR A 13 -10.61 -14.86 2.93
C THR A 13 -9.80 -15.31 1.71
N VAL A 14 -9.80 -14.52 0.64
CA VAL A 14 -9.07 -14.81 -0.60
C VAL A 14 -7.56 -14.85 -0.35
N LEU A 15 -7.04 -13.89 0.42
CA LEU A 15 -5.61 -13.80 0.74
C LEU A 15 -5.16 -14.99 1.58
N SER A 16 -5.96 -15.41 2.56
CA SER A 16 -5.67 -16.57 3.42
C SER A 16 -5.65 -17.88 2.63
N GLN A 17 -6.49 -18.02 1.62
CA GLN A 17 -6.53 -19.21 0.76
C GLN A 17 -5.38 -19.24 -0.25
N THR A 18 -5.11 -18.11 -0.90
CA THR A 18 -4.20 -18.06 -2.05
C THR A 18 -2.75 -17.79 -1.63
N ALA A 19 -2.56 -16.94 -0.62
CA ALA A 19 -1.25 -16.52 -0.13
C ALA A 19 -1.18 -16.56 1.41
N PRO A 20 -1.37 -17.73 2.06
CA PRO A 20 -1.48 -17.86 3.52
C PRO A 20 -0.28 -17.29 4.29
N LYS A 21 0.93 -17.35 3.70
CA LYS A 21 2.14 -16.80 4.31
C LYS A 21 2.20 -15.27 4.29
N ILE A 22 1.48 -14.63 3.37
CA ILE A 22 1.31 -13.18 3.30
C ILE A 22 0.23 -12.78 4.30
N ALA A 23 -0.91 -13.48 4.31
CA ALA A 23 -1.97 -13.27 5.30
C ALA A 23 -1.43 -13.35 6.73
N SER A 24 -0.56 -14.32 7.04
CA SER A 24 0.05 -14.46 8.37
C SER A 24 1.00 -13.32 8.78
N ARG A 25 1.32 -12.37 7.89
CA ARG A 25 2.17 -11.20 8.16
C ARG A 25 1.38 -9.93 8.40
N LEU A 26 0.07 -9.94 8.17
CA LEU A 26 -0.79 -8.81 8.45
C LEU A 26 -0.76 -8.52 9.96
N GLN A 27 -0.48 -7.27 10.32
CA GLN A 27 -0.51 -6.88 11.73
C GLN A 27 -1.96 -6.83 12.23
N PRO A 28 -2.21 -7.14 13.51
CA PRO A 28 -3.49 -6.83 14.12
C PRO A 28 -3.90 -5.38 13.88
N GLY A 29 -5.19 -5.18 13.65
CA GLY A 29 -5.78 -3.84 13.54
C GLY A 29 -5.60 -3.03 14.82
N LEU A 30 -5.61 -1.71 14.66
CA LEU A 30 -5.58 -0.74 15.75
C LEU A 30 -6.97 -0.51 16.31
N THR A 31 -7.05 -0.15 17.60
CA THR A 31 -8.30 0.36 18.16
C THR A 31 -8.56 1.80 17.68
N ALA A 32 -9.82 2.23 17.71
CA ALA A 32 -10.17 3.61 17.38
C ALA A 32 -9.43 4.63 18.28
N ASP A 33 -9.22 4.29 19.56
CA ASP A 33 -8.47 5.13 20.50
C ASP A 33 -6.98 5.20 20.16
N ASP A 34 -6.38 4.11 19.70
CA ASP A 34 -4.96 4.11 19.28
C ASP A 34 -4.77 4.95 18.02
N ILE A 35 -5.67 4.84 17.05
CA ILE A 35 -5.67 5.69 15.86
C ILE A 35 -5.81 7.16 16.28
N LYS A 36 -6.80 7.47 17.13
CA LYS A 36 -7.05 8.83 17.64
C LYS A 36 -5.81 9.42 18.33
N LYS A 37 -5.14 8.66 19.18
CA LYS A 37 -3.90 9.09 19.85
C LYS A 37 -2.79 9.40 18.85
N GLN A 38 -2.60 8.56 17.83
CA GLN A 38 -1.55 8.75 16.82
C GLN A 38 -1.79 9.98 15.93
N ILE A 39 -3.05 10.27 15.61
CA ILE A 39 -3.40 11.42 14.75
C ILE A 39 -3.67 12.72 15.50
N ALA A 40 -3.67 12.72 16.84
CA ALA A 40 -4.03 13.88 17.66
C ALA A 40 -3.18 15.14 17.38
N ALA A 41 -1.96 14.97 16.88
CA ALA A 41 -1.06 16.07 16.54
C ALA A 41 -1.32 16.71 15.17
N PHE A 42 -2.26 16.18 14.38
CA PHE A 42 -2.56 16.66 13.03
C PHE A 42 -3.85 17.49 13.02
N SER A 43 -3.90 18.52 12.18
CA SER A 43 -5.03 19.45 12.09
C SER A 43 -6.17 18.93 11.20
N TRP A 44 -6.08 17.70 10.71
CA TRP A 44 -7.03 17.08 9.79
C TRP A 44 -7.60 15.82 10.44
N ALA A 45 -8.78 15.40 9.98
CA ALA A 45 -9.37 14.11 10.33
C ALA A 45 -8.94 13.04 9.32
N LEU A 46 -8.79 11.79 9.78
CA LEU A 46 -8.66 10.67 8.86
C LEU A 46 -10.01 10.40 8.19
N PRO A 47 -10.04 10.17 6.86
CA PRO A 47 -11.22 9.64 6.20
C PRO A 47 -11.64 8.30 6.81
N GLN A 48 -12.94 8.00 6.83
CA GLN A 48 -13.47 6.75 7.40
C GLN A 48 -12.83 5.52 6.76
N ASP A 49 -12.63 5.52 5.44
CA ASP A 49 -11.94 4.45 4.71
C ASP A 49 -10.55 4.12 5.28
N ILE A 50 -9.84 5.13 5.77
CA ILE A 50 -8.52 4.95 6.38
C ILE A 50 -8.64 4.44 7.81
N HIS A 51 -9.65 4.89 8.56
CA HIS A 51 -9.98 4.29 9.85
C HIS A 51 -10.24 2.79 9.68
N ASP A 52 -11.11 2.42 8.75
CA ASP A 52 -11.48 1.03 8.49
C ASP A 52 -10.26 0.20 8.08
N LEU A 53 -9.38 0.73 7.23
CA LEU A 53 -8.10 0.08 6.87
C LEU A 53 -7.27 -0.26 8.11
N TYR A 54 -7.00 0.72 8.96
CA TYR A 54 -6.10 0.54 10.10
C TYR A 54 -6.76 -0.20 11.27
N GLN A 55 -8.09 -0.20 11.36
CA GLN A 55 -8.83 -1.07 12.28
C GLN A 55 -8.90 -2.51 11.79
N TRP A 56 -8.83 -2.74 10.48
CA TRP A 56 -8.70 -4.08 9.89
C TRP A 56 -7.29 -4.63 10.11
N HIS A 57 -6.27 -4.01 9.51
CA HIS A 57 -4.86 -4.38 9.71
C HIS A 57 -3.92 -3.17 9.67
N ASN A 58 -2.96 -3.14 10.59
CA ASN A 58 -1.98 -2.06 10.68
C ASN A 58 -0.76 -2.27 9.77
N GLY A 59 -1.00 -2.54 8.48
CA GLY A 59 0.03 -2.87 7.51
C GLY A 59 0.64 -4.26 7.72
N LEU A 60 1.85 -4.46 7.20
CA LEU A 60 2.60 -5.72 7.35
C LEU A 60 3.60 -5.58 8.51
N SER A 61 3.64 -6.56 9.40
CA SER A 61 4.88 -6.95 10.07
C SER A 61 4.80 -8.37 10.58
N GLY A 62 5.81 -9.16 10.22
CA GLY A 62 6.39 -10.02 11.23
C GLY A 62 7.13 -9.14 12.24
N THR A 63 6.92 -9.35 13.53
CA THR A 63 8.14 -9.62 14.29
C THR A 63 9.24 -8.57 14.31
N SER A 64 9.02 -7.25 14.45
CA SER A 64 10.17 -6.34 14.55
C SER A 64 11.00 -6.71 15.78
N GLU A 65 12.11 -7.43 15.57
CA GLU A 65 13.14 -7.58 16.59
C GLU A 65 13.67 -6.17 16.89
N LYS A 66 13.15 -5.58 17.98
CA LYS A 66 13.55 -4.34 18.63
C LYS A 66 14.49 -3.44 17.81
N LEU A 67 13.91 -2.45 17.14
CA LEU A 67 14.66 -1.40 16.45
C LEU A 67 15.72 -0.77 17.37
N ASN A 68 16.97 -0.77 16.93
CA ASN A 68 18.09 -0.19 17.64
C ASN A 68 18.13 1.34 17.49
N LEU A 69 19.00 2.00 18.26
CA LEU A 69 19.09 3.47 18.28
C LEU A 69 19.52 4.07 16.92
N ALA A 70 20.34 3.37 16.13
CA ALA A 70 20.79 3.86 14.83
C ALA A 70 19.64 3.93 13.82
N GLU A 71 18.72 2.97 13.87
CA GLU A 71 17.46 2.97 13.11
C GLU A 71 16.54 4.13 13.57
N LYS A 72 16.38 4.31 14.88
CA LYS A 72 15.66 5.50 15.40
C LYS A 72 16.26 6.85 14.92
N PHE A 73 17.57 6.91 14.69
CA PHE A 73 18.25 8.09 14.14
C PHE A 73 18.14 8.22 12.61
N LEU A 74 18.05 7.12 11.87
CA LEU A 74 17.80 7.13 10.42
C LEU A 74 16.37 7.61 10.10
N ARG A 75 15.38 7.30 10.96
CA ARG A 75 14.04 7.91 10.93
C ARG A 75 14.07 9.45 10.94
N LEU A 76 15.03 10.06 11.63
CA LEU A 76 15.18 11.52 11.73
C LEU A 76 15.87 12.15 10.49
N LYS A 77 16.62 11.38 9.69
CA LYS A 77 17.46 11.90 8.59
C LYS A 77 16.77 11.94 7.21
N GLY A 78 15.45 11.91 7.16
CA GLY A 78 14.69 12.20 5.92
C GLY A 78 14.60 11.05 4.91
N LYS A 79 14.96 9.82 5.28
CA LYS A 79 14.70 8.60 4.50
C LYS A 79 13.58 7.79 5.16
N TRP A 80 12.34 8.25 5.08
CA TRP A 80 11.19 7.59 5.75
C TRP A 80 10.92 6.16 5.23
N HIS A 81 11.46 5.80 4.06
CA HIS A 81 11.39 4.47 3.44
C HIS A 81 12.47 3.48 3.90
N GLY A 82 13.46 3.91 4.69
CA GLY A 82 14.68 3.14 4.95
C GLY A 82 14.52 1.87 5.80
N GLU A 83 13.40 1.71 6.51
CA GLU A 83 13.30 0.76 7.65
C GLU A 83 12.14 -0.23 7.60
N LEU A 84 11.32 -0.24 6.55
CA LEU A 84 10.56 -1.45 6.22
C LEU A 84 11.47 -2.42 5.45
N ALA A 85 12.68 -2.62 5.93
CA ALA A 85 13.65 -3.51 5.35
C ALA A 85 13.45 -4.90 5.98
N GLY A 86 13.16 -5.89 5.15
CA GLY A 86 12.86 -7.25 5.60
C GLY A 86 11.67 -7.82 4.85
N ARG A 87 11.79 -9.09 4.42
CA ARG A 87 10.75 -9.75 3.59
C ARG A 87 9.43 -9.92 4.36
N GLU A 88 9.47 -9.88 5.70
CA GLU A 88 8.30 -9.98 6.57
C GLU A 88 7.38 -8.76 6.51
N ASN A 89 7.86 -7.63 5.99
CA ASN A 89 7.09 -6.41 5.76
C ASN A 89 6.75 -6.21 4.27
N GLU A 90 6.95 -7.25 3.46
CA GLU A 90 6.91 -7.19 2.01
C GLU A 90 6.04 -8.30 1.42
N VAL A 91 5.24 -7.93 0.42
CA VAL A 91 4.61 -8.85 -0.54
C VAL A 91 5.50 -8.87 -1.77
N HIS A 92 5.95 -10.07 -2.14
CA HIS A 92 6.82 -10.29 -3.29
C HIS A 92 5.95 -10.81 -4.42
N LEU A 93 5.82 -10.01 -5.47
CA LEU A 93 5.02 -10.30 -6.65
C LEU A 93 5.95 -10.48 -7.85
N LEU A 94 5.84 -11.58 -8.56
CA LEU A 94 6.51 -11.79 -9.84
C LEU A 94 5.57 -11.34 -10.94
N PHE A 95 6.02 -10.38 -11.74
CA PHE A 95 5.29 -9.86 -12.89
C PHE A 95 6.22 -9.88 -14.09
N GLU A 96 5.92 -10.72 -15.09
CA GLU A 96 6.75 -10.89 -16.29
C GLU A 96 8.23 -11.18 -15.99
N GLY A 97 8.49 -12.00 -14.96
CA GLY A 97 9.84 -12.34 -14.51
C GLY A 97 10.57 -11.21 -13.76
N ARG A 98 9.89 -10.09 -13.48
CA ARG A 98 10.39 -9.02 -12.62
C ARG A 98 9.80 -9.15 -11.23
N LEU A 99 10.64 -8.95 -10.22
CA LEU A 99 10.19 -8.90 -8.83
C LEU A 99 9.68 -7.50 -8.50
N ILE A 100 8.40 -7.40 -8.19
CA ILE A 100 7.74 -6.24 -7.60
C ILE A 100 7.59 -6.49 -6.10
N VAL A 101 8.02 -5.52 -5.30
CA VAL A 101 7.92 -5.53 -3.85
C VAL A 101 6.85 -4.54 -3.43
N ALA A 102 5.78 -5.01 -2.79
CA ALA A 102 4.73 -4.17 -2.22
C ALA A 102 4.86 -4.12 -0.69
N LYS A 103 4.69 -2.91 -0.12
CA LYS A 103 4.76 -2.65 1.32
C LYS A 103 3.50 -1.90 1.75
N PHE A 104 2.68 -2.49 2.59
CA PHE A 104 1.57 -1.79 3.25
C PHE A 104 2.08 -1.16 4.54
N LEU A 105 1.90 0.16 4.65
CA LEU A 105 2.53 0.96 5.69
C LEU A 105 1.68 0.94 6.96
N PRO A 106 2.24 0.58 8.13
CA PRO A 106 1.60 0.86 9.41
C PRO A 106 1.30 2.35 9.56
N LEU A 107 0.27 2.70 10.36
CA LEU A 107 -0.18 4.08 10.50
C LEU A 107 0.96 5.03 10.89
N GLU A 108 1.85 4.63 11.81
CA GLU A 108 2.99 5.45 12.21
C GLU A 108 3.92 5.82 11.03
N TYR A 109 4.12 4.90 10.08
CA TYR A 109 4.94 5.12 8.89
C TYR A 109 4.20 5.98 7.86
N ALA A 110 2.90 5.77 7.70
CA ALA A 110 2.06 6.61 6.85
C ALA A 110 2.10 8.07 7.31
N LEU A 111 1.96 8.30 8.62
CA LEU A 111 2.04 9.63 9.24
C LEU A 111 3.44 10.25 9.09
N ALA A 112 4.50 9.47 9.21
CA ALA A 112 5.87 9.93 8.95
C ALA A 112 6.05 10.37 7.48
N GLY A 113 5.53 9.59 6.53
CA GLY A 113 5.52 9.94 5.11
C GLY A 113 4.74 11.22 4.82
N HIS A 114 3.58 11.42 5.45
CA HIS A 114 2.84 12.69 5.37
C HIS A 114 3.68 13.88 5.84
N ARG A 115 4.34 13.75 7.01
CA ARG A 115 5.24 14.81 7.52
C ARG A 115 6.39 15.09 6.57
N HIS A 116 6.98 14.06 5.97
CA HIS A 116 8.04 14.23 4.98
C HIS A 116 7.56 15.03 3.77
N LEU A 117 6.36 14.75 3.25
CA LEU A 117 5.76 15.54 2.16
C LEU A 117 5.59 17.00 2.57
N LYS A 118 5.12 17.27 3.80
CA LYS A 118 4.97 18.64 4.32
C LYS A 118 6.29 19.37 4.49
N LEU A 119 7.32 18.72 5.02
CA LEU A 119 8.68 19.27 5.11
C LEU A 119 9.24 19.62 3.73
N GLY A 120 8.96 18.78 2.73
CA GLY A 120 9.28 19.02 1.33
C GLY A 120 8.36 20.03 0.62
N LYS A 121 7.54 20.77 1.37
CA LYS A 121 6.63 21.82 0.87
C LYS A 121 5.55 21.31 -0.09
N CYS A 122 5.13 20.05 0.02
CA CYS A 122 3.94 19.57 -0.68
C CYS A 122 2.68 20.24 -0.09
N LEU A 123 1.94 20.95 -0.93
CA LEU A 123 0.74 21.69 -0.52
C LEU A 123 -0.46 20.77 -0.31
N ILE A 124 -0.50 19.63 -1.00
CA ILE A 124 -1.61 18.68 -0.95
C ILE A 124 -1.49 17.82 0.32
N ASN A 125 -2.61 17.56 1.00
CA ASN A 125 -2.66 16.70 2.17
C ASN A 125 -2.76 15.24 1.73
N LEU A 126 -1.61 14.60 1.57
CA LEU A 126 -1.50 13.20 1.14
C LEU A 126 -0.99 12.33 2.29
N LEU A 127 -1.57 11.14 2.43
CA LEU A 127 -1.14 10.10 3.37
C LEU A 127 -0.70 8.87 2.58
N PRO A 128 0.61 8.55 2.52
CA PRO A 128 1.07 7.32 1.89
C PRO A 128 0.64 6.12 2.72
N ILE A 129 -0.06 5.16 2.10
CA ILE A 129 -0.55 3.95 2.76
C ILE A 129 0.13 2.68 2.23
N ALA A 130 0.71 2.74 1.02
CA ALA A 130 1.49 1.65 0.48
C ALA A 130 2.60 2.14 -0.46
N ILE A 131 3.63 1.32 -0.64
CA ILE A 131 4.76 1.55 -1.55
C ILE A 131 4.91 0.31 -2.44
N LEU A 132 5.09 0.51 -3.74
CA LEU A 132 5.45 -0.53 -4.71
C LEU A 132 6.83 -0.21 -5.28
N ASN A 133 7.69 -1.21 -5.43
CA ASN A 133 9.03 -1.05 -5.98
C ASN A 133 9.39 -2.22 -6.91
N ASP A 134 9.88 -1.94 -8.12
CA ASP A 134 10.31 -2.95 -9.11
C ASP A 134 11.82 -2.93 -9.40
N SER A 135 12.62 -2.50 -8.42
CA SER A 135 14.06 -2.19 -8.47
C SER A 135 14.42 -0.89 -9.20
N ASN A 136 13.66 -0.48 -10.21
CA ASN A 136 13.94 0.72 -11.01
C ASN A 136 13.02 1.89 -10.67
N THR A 137 11.80 1.57 -10.25
CA THR A 137 10.71 2.52 -10.04
C THR A 137 10.17 2.35 -8.63
N THR A 138 9.84 3.46 -7.98
CA THR A 138 9.05 3.47 -6.75
C THR A 138 7.72 4.18 -7.00
N ILE A 139 6.63 3.48 -6.70
CA ILE A 139 5.26 4.01 -6.76
C ILE A 139 4.75 4.17 -5.34
N TYR A 140 4.25 5.35 -5.02
CA TYR A 140 3.62 5.65 -3.74
C TYR A 140 2.10 5.65 -3.91
N CYS A 141 1.43 4.79 -3.16
CA CYS A 141 -0.03 4.78 -3.06
C CYS A 141 -0.42 5.71 -1.90
N MET A 142 -1.03 6.84 -2.23
CA MET A 142 -1.32 7.93 -1.28
C MET A 142 -2.79 8.30 -1.33
N ILE A 143 -3.43 8.40 -0.17
CA ILE A 143 -4.79 8.93 -0.06
C ILE A 143 -4.76 10.42 0.21
N ARG A 144 -5.62 11.16 -0.49
CA ARG A 144 -5.86 12.57 -0.23
C ARG A 144 -6.85 12.73 0.92
N LEU A 145 -6.38 13.38 1.99
CA LEU A 145 -7.08 13.48 3.27
C LEU A 145 -8.24 14.51 3.26
N ASN A 146 -8.25 15.43 2.30
CA ASN A 146 -9.22 16.52 2.24
C ASN A 146 -10.10 16.48 0.98
N ALA A 147 -10.18 15.32 0.31
CA ALA A 147 -11.08 15.12 -0.83
C ALA A 147 -12.36 14.42 -0.35
N GLU A 148 -13.49 14.86 -0.90
CA GLU A 148 -14.79 14.19 -0.74
C GLU A 148 -15.36 13.90 -2.13
N PRO A 149 -15.43 12.62 -2.55
CA PRO A 149 -14.97 11.42 -1.84
C PRO A 149 -13.44 11.34 -1.74
N PRO A 150 -12.89 10.56 -0.78
CA PRO A 150 -11.45 10.31 -0.71
C PRO A 150 -10.91 9.77 -2.04
N THR A 151 -9.74 10.25 -2.46
CA THR A 151 -9.08 9.76 -3.69
C THR A 151 -7.74 9.15 -3.35
N LEU A 152 -7.48 7.95 -3.86
CA LEU A 152 -6.18 7.28 -3.76
C LEU A 152 -5.43 7.44 -5.07
N TYR A 153 -4.16 7.85 -4.98
CA TYR A 153 -3.25 8.02 -6.11
C TYR A 153 -2.12 7.01 -6.02
N CYS A 154 -1.86 6.26 -7.08
CA CYS A 154 -0.66 5.45 -7.23
C CYS A 154 0.34 6.23 -8.10
N ALA A 155 1.17 7.04 -7.45
CA ALA A 155 2.04 8.00 -8.12
C ALA A 155 3.46 7.47 -8.31
N ASN A 156 4.01 7.57 -9.51
CA ASN A 156 5.43 7.28 -9.73
C ASN A 156 6.28 8.38 -9.07
N GLY A 157 6.90 8.05 -7.94
CA GLY A 157 7.69 8.99 -7.14
C GLY A 157 9.19 8.82 -7.32
N THR A 158 9.63 8.04 -8.31
CA THR A 158 11.05 7.82 -8.58
C THR A 158 11.76 9.15 -8.83
N ASN A 159 12.62 9.55 -7.89
CA ASN A 159 13.33 10.84 -7.91
C ASN A 159 12.42 12.08 -7.97
N LEU A 160 11.16 11.98 -7.56
CA LEU A 160 10.23 13.11 -7.53
C LEU A 160 10.33 13.84 -6.18
N PRO A 161 10.85 15.08 -6.11
CA PRO A 161 10.85 15.83 -4.87
C PRO A 161 9.43 16.23 -4.47
N PRO A 162 9.08 16.26 -3.17
CA PRO A 162 7.71 16.53 -2.71
C PRO A 162 7.08 17.83 -3.24
N ILE A 163 7.89 18.88 -3.46
CA ILE A 163 7.43 20.16 -4.02
C ILE A 163 6.81 20.04 -5.43
N ARG A 164 7.14 18.96 -6.16
CA ARG A 164 6.61 18.69 -7.52
C ARG A 164 5.32 17.88 -7.50
N VAL A 165 4.84 17.45 -6.32
CA VAL A 165 3.54 16.80 -6.18
C VAL A 165 2.45 17.87 -6.21
N THR A 166 1.94 18.12 -7.41
CA THR A 166 0.90 19.12 -7.72
C THR A 166 -0.38 18.45 -8.20
N GLU A 167 -1.48 19.20 -8.29
CA GLU A 167 -2.76 18.69 -8.85
C GLU A 167 -2.57 18.19 -10.29
N VAL A 168 -1.82 18.93 -11.11
CA VAL A 168 -1.50 18.53 -12.49
C VAL A 168 -0.74 17.21 -12.50
N PHE A 169 0.29 17.07 -11.65
CA PHE A 169 1.01 15.82 -11.53
C PHE A 169 0.08 14.67 -11.13
N LEU A 170 -0.71 14.83 -10.07
CA LEU A 170 -1.62 13.80 -9.56
C LEU A 170 -2.69 13.40 -10.59
N SER A 171 -3.18 14.34 -11.40
CA SER A 171 -4.20 14.08 -12.43
C SER A 171 -3.73 13.10 -13.52
N THR A 172 -2.41 12.97 -13.71
CA THR A 172 -1.82 12.04 -14.69
C THR A 172 -1.53 10.66 -14.10
N GLN A 173 -1.70 10.49 -12.79
CA GLN A 173 -1.42 9.23 -12.10
C GLN A 173 -2.64 8.31 -12.12
N LEU A 174 -2.42 7.02 -11.85
CA LEU A 174 -3.49 6.08 -11.61
C LEU A 174 -4.25 6.49 -10.33
N GLN A 175 -5.58 6.54 -10.43
CA GLN A 175 -6.47 7.01 -9.38
C GLN A 175 -7.54 5.97 -9.06
N PHE A 176 -7.92 5.92 -7.78
CA PHE A 176 -9.05 5.13 -7.29
C PHE A 176 -9.96 6.05 -6.48
N THR A 177 -11.27 5.92 -6.71
CA THR A 177 -12.31 6.64 -5.97
C THR A 177 -12.48 5.99 -4.59
N GLY A 178 -11.55 6.25 -3.69
CA GLY A 178 -11.52 5.66 -2.35
C GLY A 178 -10.75 4.33 -2.29
N LEU A 179 -10.63 3.80 -1.09
CA LEU A 179 -9.80 2.63 -0.82
C LEU A 179 -10.51 1.31 -1.19
N SER A 180 -11.85 1.25 -1.06
CA SER A 180 -12.65 0.07 -1.37
C SER A 180 -12.39 -0.45 -2.80
N HIS A 181 -12.29 0.47 -3.76
CA HIS A 181 -11.98 0.18 -5.15
C HIS A 181 -10.61 -0.47 -5.35
N LEU A 182 -9.59 0.00 -4.63
CA LEU A 182 -8.26 -0.63 -4.66
C LEU A 182 -8.33 -2.04 -4.06
N VAL A 183 -9.00 -2.20 -2.92
CA VAL A 183 -9.11 -3.51 -2.24
C VAL A 183 -9.90 -4.51 -3.09
N ALA A 184 -10.94 -4.07 -3.79
CA ALA A 184 -11.68 -4.91 -4.74
C ALA A 184 -10.78 -5.38 -5.89
N LEU A 185 -10.00 -4.48 -6.51
CA LEU A 185 -9.03 -4.86 -7.54
C LEU A 185 -8.00 -5.86 -7.00
N LEU A 186 -7.46 -5.62 -5.80
CA LEU A 186 -6.51 -6.55 -5.16
C LEU A 186 -7.16 -7.92 -4.91
N THR A 187 -8.40 -7.94 -4.43
CA THR A 187 -9.16 -9.17 -4.21
C THR A 187 -9.27 -9.99 -5.48
N ASP A 188 -9.69 -9.37 -6.58
CA ASP A 188 -9.82 -10.07 -7.87
C ASP A 188 -8.44 -10.53 -8.40
N CYS A 189 -7.38 -9.74 -8.17
CA CYS A 189 -6.01 -10.15 -8.51
C CYS A 189 -5.58 -11.40 -7.74
N PHE A 190 -5.81 -11.46 -6.42
CA PHE A 190 -5.44 -12.64 -5.63
C PHE A 190 -6.34 -13.84 -5.92
N GLU A 191 -7.61 -13.63 -6.25
CA GLU A 191 -8.54 -14.73 -6.53
C GLU A 191 -8.25 -15.40 -7.88
N GLN A 192 -7.88 -14.62 -8.90
CA GLN A 192 -7.81 -15.12 -10.29
C GLN A 192 -6.42 -14.98 -10.92
N GLY A 193 -5.67 -13.94 -10.53
CA GLY A 193 -4.41 -13.56 -11.17
C GLY A 193 -3.17 -14.12 -10.52
N VAL A 194 -3.24 -14.50 -9.24
CA VAL A 194 -2.08 -14.98 -8.46
C VAL A 194 -1.98 -16.49 -8.49
N GLN A 195 -0.81 -17.00 -8.87
CA GLN A 195 -0.47 -18.42 -8.84
C GLN A 195 0.84 -18.65 -8.05
N PRO A 196 1.08 -19.87 -7.53
CA PRO A 196 2.37 -20.23 -6.98
C PRO A 196 3.45 -20.18 -8.08
N PRO A 197 4.66 -19.67 -7.79
CA PRO A 197 5.72 -19.55 -8.78
C PRO A 197 6.12 -20.91 -9.35
N SER A 198 6.31 -20.98 -10.68
CA SER A 198 6.77 -22.21 -11.33
C SER A 198 8.18 -22.61 -10.84
N ILE A 199 8.36 -23.89 -10.49
CA ILE A 199 9.59 -24.43 -9.86
C ILE A 199 10.87 -24.25 -10.73
N SER A 200 10.70 -23.90 -12.01
CA SER A 200 11.77 -23.84 -13.01
C SER A 200 12.70 -22.63 -12.90
N GLN A 201 12.34 -21.56 -12.16
CA GLN A 201 13.14 -20.33 -12.06
C GLN A 201 14.15 -20.34 -10.88
N LYS A 202 14.89 -21.46 -10.70
CA LYS A 202 16.01 -21.54 -9.75
C LYS A 202 17.19 -20.71 -10.25
N GLY A 203 17.14 -19.39 -10.04
CA GLY A 203 18.24 -18.50 -10.39
C GLY A 203 18.14 -17.05 -9.91
N GLN A 204 16.94 -16.56 -9.56
CA GLN A 204 16.71 -15.12 -9.33
C GLN A 204 16.31 -14.71 -7.90
N GLY A 205 16.57 -15.55 -6.88
CA GLY A 205 16.18 -15.22 -5.50
C GLY A 205 14.68 -15.33 -5.22
N ILE A 206 13.95 -15.99 -6.13
CA ILE A 206 12.54 -16.35 -6.04
C ILE A 206 12.36 -17.44 -4.97
N ARG A 207 11.43 -17.22 -4.04
CA ARG A 207 11.12 -18.11 -2.92
C ARG A 207 9.69 -18.60 -2.98
N ALA A 208 9.40 -19.71 -2.28
CA ALA A 208 8.06 -20.29 -2.13
C ALA A 208 7.06 -19.44 -1.31
N ILE A 209 7.34 -18.14 -1.14
CA ILE A 209 6.47 -17.15 -0.50
C ILE A 209 6.06 -16.05 -1.50
N ASP A 210 6.71 -16.02 -2.66
CA ASP A 210 6.46 -15.04 -3.71
C ASP A 210 5.20 -15.47 -4.49
N CYS A 211 4.45 -14.51 -5.00
CA CYS A 211 3.21 -14.73 -5.74
C CYS A 211 3.45 -14.35 -7.20
N GLU A 212 3.07 -15.19 -8.16
CA GLU A 212 3.20 -14.89 -9.58
C GLU A 212 1.88 -14.34 -10.12
N ILE A 213 1.91 -13.18 -10.77
CA ILE A 213 0.73 -12.54 -11.37
C ILE A 213 0.77 -12.74 -12.88
N ASP A 214 -0.28 -13.32 -13.45
CA ASP A 214 -0.47 -13.39 -14.90
C ASP A 214 -0.67 -11.99 -15.49
N SER A 215 0.21 -11.57 -16.40
CA SER A 215 0.21 -10.18 -16.89
C SER A 215 -0.95 -9.87 -17.82
N VAL A 216 -1.43 -10.86 -18.58
CA VAL A 216 -2.57 -10.71 -19.50
C VAL A 216 -3.85 -10.54 -18.70
N LEU A 217 -4.07 -11.41 -17.72
CA LEU A 217 -5.23 -11.37 -16.83
C LEU A 217 -5.19 -10.12 -15.95
N PHE A 218 -4.03 -9.73 -15.42
CA PHE A 218 -3.88 -8.48 -14.67
C PHE A 218 -4.25 -7.25 -15.50
N ALA A 219 -3.79 -7.19 -16.75
CA ALA A 219 -4.17 -6.11 -17.67
C ALA A 219 -5.68 -6.07 -17.93
N GLN A 220 -6.31 -7.25 -18.09
CA GLN A 220 -7.77 -7.37 -18.25
C GLN A 220 -8.52 -6.90 -17.00
N LEU A 221 -8.12 -7.33 -15.81
CA LEU A 221 -8.71 -6.91 -14.53
C LEU A 221 -8.60 -5.38 -14.35
N LEU A 222 -7.43 -4.81 -14.63
CA LEU A 222 -7.20 -3.37 -14.57
C LEU A 222 -8.05 -2.61 -15.60
N GLN A 223 -8.21 -3.14 -16.81
CA GLN A 223 -9.06 -2.54 -17.84
C GLN A 223 -10.55 -2.63 -17.48
N GLN A 224 -11.02 -3.76 -16.95
CA GLN A 224 -12.39 -3.91 -16.44
C GLN A 224 -12.66 -2.92 -15.31
N PHE A 225 -11.71 -2.77 -14.39
CA PHE A 225 -11.79 -1.78 -13.32
C PHE A 225 -11.91 -0.34 -13.88
N ARG A 226 -11.03 0.04 -14.82
CA ARG A 226 -11.09 1.38 -15.45
C ARG A 226 -12.41 1.62 -16.17
N SER A 227 -12.93 0.60 -16.87
CA SER A 227 -14.18 0.71 -17.63
C SER A 227 -15.40 0.90 -16.71
N LYS A 228 -15.42 0.23 -15.56
CA LYS A 228 -16.48 0.40 -14.55
C LYS A 228 -16.49 1.81 -13.93
N ASN A 229 -15.32 2.45 -13.82
CA ASN A 229 -15.15 3.75 -13.15
C ASN A 229 -15.14 4.98 -14.08
N ILE A 230 -15.23 4.81 -15.41
CA ILE A 230 -15.44 5.93 -16.36
C ILE A 230 -16.93 6.32 -16.46
N THR A 231 -17.83 5.52 -15.88
CA THR A 231 -19.29 5.68 -16.01
C THR A 231 -19.96 6.39 -14.81
N GLN A 232 -19.18 7.06 -13.94
CA GLN A 232 -19.69 7.86 -12.83
C GLN A 232 -19.29 9.33 -12.97
#